data_AF-A0A5D2Z8V9-F1
#
_entry.id   AF-A0A5D2Z8V9-F1
#
_cell.length_a   1.000
_cell.length_b   1.000
_cell.length_c   1.000
_cell.angle_alpha   90.00
_cell.angle_beta   90.00
_cell.angle_gamma   90.00
#
_symmetry.space_group_name_H-M   'P 1'
#
loop_
_entity.id
_entity.type
_entity.pdbx_description
1 polymer ?
#
loop_
_entity_poly.entity_id
_entity_poly.type
_entity_poly.pdbx_seq_one_letter_code
_entity_poly.pdbx_strand_id
1 'polypeptide(L)'
;MALQCRLSGATFQSLKLATIPISSSSSRFIFRTLPKTLNLALFSRHSAPKAPPFSVLIRTLSAPAVAAAPAAETSDIKVVKPQWNAAIDFKWIRDNKEAVAVNIKNRNSNANLELVLQLYDKMLNLQKEVERLRGERNNVANKMKGKLEPAERQKLIEEGKNLKEALTTLEEDLVKLRDELQIEAQCIPNLTHPDVPIGWEDSSKLRNMVGSPRKFDFPVKDHLQLGKELDLFDFDAAAEVYSIEDSDQCLIGTAEIPVGGIHMDSIVAESALPLKYLAFSHCFRTEAGAAGTATRGLYRVHQFSKVEMFILCRQEESDMYHEELIKIEEDLFSSLGLHFKILDMATGDLGAPAYRKFDVEAWMPGLERYGEISSASNCTDYQSRRLGIRYRPSESPSTTSKKGKTNVAATKFVHTLNATACAVPRMLVCLLENFQQEDGSVSIPHPLRPFMGGVEAIYPKSR
;
A
#
# COMPACT_ATOMS: atom_id res chain seq x y z
N MET A 1 -17.00 48.35 -23.48
CA MET A 1 -16.53 47.64 -24.69
C MET A 1 -16.06 46.26 -24.23
N ALA A 2 -16.93 45.24 -24.16
CA ALA A 2 -17.29 44.27 -25.22
C ALA A 2 -16.03 43.58 -25.81
N LEU A 3 -15.83 42.25 -25.80
CA LEU A 3 -16.72 41.13 -26.17
C LEU A 3 -16.33 39.78 -25.48
N GLN A 4 -17.32 38.87 -25.44
CA GLN A 4 -17.37 37.47 -24.96
C GLN A 4 -16.49 36.45 -25.73
N CYS A 5 -16.14 35.32 -25.09
CA CYS A 5 -16.52 33.97 -25.59
C CYS A 5 -16.36 32.81 -24.56
N ARG A 6 -17.50 32.40 -23.98
CA ARG A 6 -18.04 31.03 -23.76
C ARG A 6 -17.13 29.85 -23.30
N LEU A 7 -17.41 29.41 -22.06
CA LEU A 7 -17.22 28.05 -21.52
C LEU A 7 -18.38 27.12 -21.93
N SER A 8 -18.11 25.83 -22.14
CA SER A 8 -19.11 24.76 -22.06
C SER A 8 -18.53 23.56 -21.29
N GLY A 9 -19.07 23.33 -20.09
CA GLY A 9 -18.89 22.11 -19.32
C GLY A 9 -19.84 21.00 -19.79
N ALA A 10 -19.38 19.76 -19.67
CA ALA A 10 -20.21 18.57 -19.86
C ALA A 10 -20.48 17.91 -18.50
N THR A 11 -21.75 17.69 -18.23
CA THR A 11 -22.31 17.10 -17.02
C THR A 11 -22.20 15.56 -17.10
N PHE A 12 -21.60 14.91 -16.11
CA PHE A 12 -21.61 13.45 -15.99
C PHE A 12 -22.97 12.98 -15.47
N GLN A 13 -23.68 12.19 -16.27
CA GLN A 13 -24.88 11.47 -15.86
C GLN A 13 -24.48 10.21 -15.06
N SER A 14 -25.03 10.08 -13.85
CA SER A 14 -24.94 8.88 -13.02
C SER A 14 -25.71 7.72 -13.66
N LEU A 15 -25.00 6.66 -14.05
CA LEU A 15 -25.59 5.36 -14.39
C LEU A 15 -25.91 4.60 -13.09
N LYS A 16 -27.20 4.35 -12.86
CA LYS A 16 -27.70 3.42 -11.84
C LYS A 16 -27.35 1.98 -12.26
N LEU A 17 -26.50 1.31 -11.48
CA LEU A 17 -26.30 -0.14 -11.57
C LEU A 17 -27.52 -0.86 -10.99
N ALA A 18 -28.18 -1.65 -11.83
CA ALA A 18 -29.31 -2.50 -11.48
C ALA A 18 -28.84 -3.76 -10.74
N THR A 19 -29.62 -4.15 -9.73
CA THR A 19 -29.45 -5.32 -8.87
C THR A 19 -29.69 -6.63 -9.65
N ILE A 20 -28.82 -7.63 -9.50
CA ILE A 20 -28.98 -8.97 -10.10
C ILE A 20 -29.68 -9.90 -9.10
N PRO A 21 -30.75 -10.62 -9.48
CA PRO A 21 -31.39 -11.62 -8.63
C PRO A 21 -30.70 -12.98 -8.71
N ILE A 22 -30.59 -13.64 -7.55
CA ILE A 22 -30.15 -15.02 -7.36
C ILE A 22 -31.28 -15.96 -7.81
N SER A 23 -30.96 -16.95 -8.65
CA SER A 23 -31.79 -18.17 -8.74
C SER A 23 -30.94 -19.41 -9.02
N SER A 24 -31.35 -20.50 -8.39
CA SER A 24 -30.77 -21.83 -8.39
C SER A 24 -31.26 -22.68 -9.56
N SER A 25 -30.43 -23.64 -9.96
CA SER A 25 -30.76 -25.04 -10.30
C SER A 25 -30.09 -25.57 -11.58
N SER A 26 -29.67 -26.83 -11.46
CA SER A 26 -28.98 -27.71 -12.40
C SER A 26 -29.64 -27.84 -13.78
N SER A 27 -28.82 -28.00 -14.83
CA SER A 27 -28.72 -29.24 -15.63
C SER A 27 -27.85 -29.09 -16.89
N ARG A 28 -27.36 -30.23 -17.34
CA ARG A 28 -26.35 -30.50 -18.39
C ARG A 28 -26.79 -30.09 -19.81
N PHE A 29 -25.83 -29.66 -20.65
CA PHE A 29 -25.38 -30.31 -21.89
C PHE A 29 -24.99 -29.36 -23.06
N ILE A 30 -23.84 -29.70 -23.65
CA ILE A 30 -23.42 -29.65 -25.08
C ILE A 30 -22.92 -28.33 -25.69
N PHE A 31 -21.67 -28.43 -26.14
CA PHE A 31 -20.90 -27.59 -27.06
C PHE A 31 -21.60 -27.28 -28.38
N ARG A 32 -21.45 -26.03 -28.87
CA ARG A 32 -21.13 -25.74 -30.27
C ARG A 32 -20.51 -24.35 -30.44
N THR A 33 -19.48 -24.31 -31.27
CA THR A 33 -18.62 -23.17 -31.64
C THR A 33 -19.14 -22.44 -32.89
N LEU A 34 -18.46 -21.31 -33.23
CA LEU A 34 -18.32 -20.60 -34.53
C LEU A 34 -19.11 -19.26 -34.74
N PRO A 35 -18.61 -18.30 -35.55
CA PRO A 35 -17.81 -17.18 -35.03
C PRO A 35 -18.20 -15.76 -35.56
N LYS A 36 -17.48 -14.76 -35.03
CA LYS A 36 -16.91 -13.52 -35.64
C LYS A 36 -17.70 -12.63 -36.63
N THR A 37 -17.66 -11.33 -36.25
CA THR A 37 -17.50 -10.10 -37.05
C THR A 37 -18.67 -9.58 -37.89
N LEU A 38 -19.08 -8.31 -37.63
CA LEU A 38 -19.16 -7.27 -38.66
C LEU A 38 -19.35 -5.85 -38.09
N ASN A 39 -18.99 -4.90 -38.94
CA ASN A 39 -18.48 -3.56 -38.71
C ASN A 39 -19.47 -2.46 -38.28
N LEU A 40 -18.88 -1.40 -37.72
CA LEU A 40 -19.39 -0.03 -37.62
C LEU A 40 -19.95 0.50 -38.94
N ALA A 41 -21.06 1.23 -38.87
CA ALA A 41 -21.45 2.23 -39.85
C ALA A 41 -21.87 3.53 -39.16
N LEU A 42 -21.17 4.60 -39.50
CA LEU A 42 -21.47 6.00 -39.19
C LEU A 42 -22.68 6.47 -40.00
N PHE A 43 -23.62 7.17 -39.38
CA PHE A 43 -24.53 8.08 -40.07
C PHE A 43 -24.71 9.38 -39.28
N SER A 44 -24.73 10.47 -40.05
CA SER A 44 -24.76 11.86 -39.63
C SER A 44 -26.09 12.51 -40.03
N ARG A 45 -26.56 13.39 -39.13
CA ARG A 45 -27.37 14.61 -39.29
C ARG A 45 -28.91 14.60 -39.44
N HIS A 46 -29.47 15.39 -38.50
CA HIS A 46 -30.55 16.39 -38.57
C HIS A 46 -32.02 15.96 -38.52
N SER A 47 -32.72 16.38 -37.44
CA SER A 47 -33.78 17.42 -37.48
C SER A 47 -34.47 17.60 -36.11
N ALA A 48 -34.61 18.85 -35.65
CA ALA A 48 -35.42 19.26 -34.49
C ALA A 48 -36.92 19.34 -34.84
N PRO A 49 -37.85 19.36 -33.86
CA PRO A 49 -38.38 20.66 -33.41
C PRO A 49 -38.92 20.78 -31.96
N LYS A 50 -38.84 22.03 -31.46
CA LYS A 50 -39.77 22.83 -30.63
C LYS A 50 -40.27 22.35 -29.24
N ALA A 51 -39.98 23.20 -28.25
CA ALA A 51 -40.59 23.27 -26.92
C ALA A 51 -41.75 24.30 -26.85
N PRO A 52 -42.51 24.30 -25.74
CA PRO A 52 -42.96 25.54 -25.10
C PRO A 52 -42.65 25.58 -23.57
N PRO A 53 -42.84 26.73 -22.90
CA PRO A 53 -42.01 27.18 -21.77
C PRO A 53 -42.72 27.12 -20.41
N PHE A 54 -41.97 27.13 -19.29
CA PHE A 54 -42.38 27.84 -18.06
C PHE A 54 -41.18 28.21 -17.19
N SER A 55 -41.28 29.41 -16.63
CA SER A 55 -40.31 30.22 -15.87
C SER A 55 -40.08 29.78 -14.43
N VAL A 56 -38.86 29.95 -13.89
CA VAL A 56 -38.62 30.01 -12.44
C VAL A 56 -37.75 31.22 -12.10
N LEU A 57 -38.27 32.05 -11.19
CA LEU A 57 -37.64 33.23 -10.58
C LEU A 57 -36.39 32.85 -9.77
N ILE A 58 -35.31 33.61 -9.95
CA ILE A 58 -34.19 33.69 -9.00
C ILE A 58 -34.48 34.81 -8.01
N ARG A 59 -34.43 34.52 -6.71
CA ARG A 59 -34.44 35.52 -5.64
C ARG A 59 -33.14 35.42 -4.86
N THR A 60 -32.25 36.38 -5.08
CA THR A 60 -31.06 36.64 -4.28
C THR A 60 -31.45 37.39 -3.01
N LEU A 61 -30.98 36.95 -1.85
CA LEU A 61 -30.94 37.75 -0.63
C LEU A 61 -29.62 37.53 0.10
N SER A 62 -28.90 38.64 0.27
CA SER A 62 -27.68 38.79 1.07
C SER A 62 -27.99 39.12 2.53
N ALA A 63 -26.93 38.98 3.35
CA ALA A 63 -26.62 39.64 4.63
C ALA A 63 -26.91 38.84 5.91
N PRO A 64 -26.25 39.16 7.05
CA PRO A 64 -24.87 39.62 7.27
C PRO A 64 -24.14 38.81 8.37
N ALA A 65 -22.82 39.01 8.48
CA ALA A 65 -21.97 38.45 9.53
C ALA A 65 -22.23 39.09 10.90
N VAL A 66 -22.37 38.25 11.94
CA VAL A 66 -22.43 38.65 13.36
C VAL A 66 -21.37 37.85 14.11
N ALA A 67 -20.46 38.56 14.77
CA ALA A 67 -19.47 38.00 15.68
C ALA A 67 -20.15 37.51 16.98
N ALA A 68 -19.77 36.32 17.46
CA ALA A 68 -20.18 35.79 18.76
C ALA A 68 -18.95 35.36 19.57
N ALA A 69 -18.92 35.78 20.83
CA ALA A 69 -17.90 35.53 21.85
C ALA A 69 -17.90 34.06 22.34
N PRO A 70 -16.81 33.56 22.97
CA PRO A 70 -16.66 32.14 23.27
C PRO A 70 -17.56 31.70 24.43
N ALA A 71 -18.36 30.66 24.21
CA ALA A 71 -19.08 29.93 25.24
C ALA A 71 -18.17 28.82 25.80
N ALA A 72 -18.25 28.63 27.12
CA ALA A 72 -17.48 27.65 27.87
C ALA A 72 -17.66 26.22 27.34
N GLU A 73 -16.54 25.54 27.06
CA GLU A 73 -16.51 24.13 26.66
C GLU A 73 -16.87 23.25 27.86
N THR A 74 -18.08 22.70 27.83
CA THR A 74 -18.38 21.45 28.55
C THR A 74 -17.64 20.32 27.85
N SER A 75 -16.90 19.53 28.62
CA SER A 75 -16.10 18.39 28.17
C SER A 75 -16.93 17.37 27.39
N ASP A 76 -16.91 17.49 26.06
CA ASP A 76 -17.44 16.47 25.16
C ASP A 76 -16.61 15.20 25.30
N ILE A 77 -17.29 14.10 25.62
CA ILE A 77 -16.77 12.75 25.53
C ILE A 77 -16.37 12.54 24.06
N LYS A 78 -15.08 12.69 23.77
CA LYS A 78 -14.51 12.34 22.47
C LYS A 78 -14.84 10.87 22.22
N VAL A 79 -15.72 10.63 21.26
CA VAL A 79 -15.89 9.33 20.63
C VAL A 79 -14.52 8.96 20.07
N VAL A 80 -13.78 8.11 20.81
CA VAL A 80 -12.46 7.61 20.39
C VAL A 80 -12.71 6.81 19.12
N LYS A 81 -12.23 7.31 17.97
CA LYS A 81 -12.30 6.57 16.70
C LYS A 81 -11.66 5.19 16.92
N PRO A 82 -12.26 4.09 16.44
CA PRO A 82 -11.66 2.77 16.58
C PRO A 82 -10.27 2.80 15.95
N GLN A 83 -9.26 2.58 16.79
CA GLN A 83 -7.87 2.60 16.39
C GLN A 83 -7.58 1.32 15.58
N TRP A 84 -7.00 1.51 14.39
CA TRP A 84 -6.60 0.40 13.53
C TRP A 84 -5.53 -0.45 14.22
N ASN A 85 -5.78 -1.76 14.33
CA ASN A 85 -4.93 -2.69 15.07
C ASN A 85 -4.40 -3.81 14.18
N ALA A 86 -3.13 -3.74 13.83
CA ALA A 86 -2.41 -4.84 13.19
C ALA A 86 -2.38 -6.11 14.06
N ALA A 87 -2.42 -7.29 13.42
CA ALA A 87 -2.30 -8.59 14.10
C ALA A 87 -0.83 -8.90 14.45
N ILE A 88 -0.33 -8.29 15.52
CA ILE A 88 1.03 -8.48 16.06
C ILE A 88 1.04 -9.62 17.09
N ASP A 89 2.05 -10.49 16.99
CA ASP A 89 2.29 -11.54 17.99
C ASP A 89 3.27 -11.05 19.06
N PHE A 90 2.75 -10.34 20.07
CA PHE A 90 3.55 -9.81 21.18
C PHE A 90 4.28 -10.91 21.97
N LYS A 91 3.65 -12.08 22.09
CA LYS A 91 4.27 -13.23 22.76
C LYS A 91 5.49 -13.70 21.97
N TRP A 92 5.37 -13.82 20.66
CA TRP A 92 6.50 -14.19 19.80
C TRP A 92 7.63 -13.17 19.89
N ILE A 93 7.33 -11.86 19.89
CA ILE A 93 8.35 -10.80 20.07
C ILE A 93 9.09 -10.99 21.39
N ARG A 94 8.37 -11.20 22.50
CA ARG A 94 8.98 -11.43 23.81
C ARG A 94 9.82 -12.71 23.84
N ASP A 95 9.30 -13.79 23.29
CA ASP A 95 9.95 -15.10 23.30
C ASP A 95 11.18 -15.16 22.35
N ASN A 96 11.31 -14.21 21.41
CA ASN A 96 12.41 -14.11 20.43
C ASN A 96 13.13 -12.75 20.49
N LYS A 97 13.15 -12.11 21.66
CA LYS A 97 13.63 -10.73 21.83
C LYS A 97 15.06 -10.50 21.34
N GLU A 98 15.95 -11.49 21.45
CA GLU A 98 17.34 -11.38 20.99
C GLU A 98 17.41 -11.24 19.46
N ALA A 99 16.65 -12.07 18.73
CA ALA A 99 16.58 -12.00 17.28
C ALA A 99 15.96 -10.69 16.81
N VAL A 100 14.91 -10.22 17.49
CA VAL A 100 14.26 -8.94 17.18
C VAL A 100 15.21 -7.77 17.45
N ALA A 101 15.94 -7.77 18.57
CA ALA A 101 16.91 -6.73 18.90
C ALA A 101 18.03 -6.63 17.86
N VAL A 102 18.60 -7.77 17.44
CA VAL A 102 19.61 -7.82 16.38
C VAL A 102 19.04 -7.29 15.06
N ASN A 103 17.82 -7.68 14.71
CA ASN A 103 17.18 -7.22 13.48
C ASN A 103 16.94 -5.71 13.47
N ILE A 104 16.40 -5.14 14.56
CA ILE A 104 16.18 -3.68 14.71
C ILE A 104 17.50 -2.92 14.52
N LYS A 105 18.58 -3.41 15.15
CA LYS A 105 19.92 -2.82 15.02
C LYS A 105 20.44 -2.89 13.58
N ASN A 106 20.36 -4.06 12.94
CA ASN A 106 20.87 -4.25 11.57
C ASN A 106 20.08 -3.42 10.54
N ARG A 107 18.80 -3.14 10.80
CA ARG A 107 17.95 -2.29 9.97
C ARG A 107 18.02 -0.81 10.28
N ASN A 108 18.81 -0.42 11.28
CA ASN A 108 18.82 0.95 11.81
C ASN A 108 17.40 1.48 12.10
N SER A 109 16.53 0.62 12.64
CA SER A 109 15.17 1.02 12.98
C SER A 109 15.15 1.76 14.32
N ASN A 110 14.28 2.77 14.43
CA ASN A 110 14.03 3.51 15.66
C ASN A 110 13.05 2.79 16.62
N ALA A 111 12.66 1.55 16.32
CA ALA A 111 11.73 0.78 17.14
C ALA A 111 12.28 0.53 18.56
N ASN A 112 11.47 0.85 19.57
CA ASN A 112 11.85 0.68 20.97
C ASN A 112 11.38 -0.68 21.52
N LEU A 113 12.20 -1.72 21.32
CA LEU A 113 11.87 -3.07 21.78
C LEU A 113 11.67 -3.14 23.30
N GLU A 114 12.48 -2.44 24.08
CA GLU A 114 12.39 -2.48 25.54
C GLU A 114 11.04 -1.93 26.03
N LEU A 115 10.59 -0.80 25.45
CA LEU A 115 9.28 -0.25 25.76
C LEU A 115 8.15 -1.23 25.39
N VAL A 116 8.23 -1.88 24.22
CA VAL A 116 7.25 -2.90 23.81
C VAL A 116 7.17 -4.05 24.82
N LEU A 117 8.32 -4.55 25.29
CA LEU A 117 8.36 -5.63 26.30
C LEU A 117 7.76 -5.17 27.64
N GLN A 118 8.10 -3.97 28.10
CA GLN A 118 7.57 -3.39 29.33
C GLN A 118 6.05 -3.18 29.26
N LEU A 119 5.55 -2.63 28.16
CA LEU A 119 4.12 -2.43 27.94
C LEU A 119 3.38 -3.78 27.88
N TYR A 120 3.96 -4.78 27.23
CA TYR A 120 3.38 -6.12 27.17
C TYR A 120 3.31 -6.79 28.54
N ASP A 121 4.36 -6.71 29.36
CA ASP A 121 4.35 -7.26 30.72
C ASP A 121 3.34 -6.54 31.63
N LYS A 122 3.26 -5.21 31.54
CA LYS A 122 2.21 -4.43 32.22
C LYS A 122 0.81 -4.87 31.78
N MET A 123 0.60 -5.07 30.48
CA MET A 123 -0.69 -5.51 29.92
C MET A 123 -1.07 -6.89 30.45
N LEU A 124 -0.13 -7.84 30.49
CA LEU A 124 -0.38 -9.17 31.05
C LEU A 124 -0.73 -9.12 32.55
N ASN A 125 -0.06 -8.26 33.32
CA ASN A 125 -0.35 -8.11 34.75
C ASN A 125 -1.72 -7.47 35.00
N LEU A 126 -2.03 -6.40 34.27
CA LEU A 126 -3.34 -5.73 34.36
C LEU A 126 -4.47 -6.66 33.91
N GLN A 127 -4.26 -7.44 32.85
CA GLN A 127 -5.23 -8.42 32.37
C GLN A 127 -5.50 -9.51 33.43
N LYS A 128 -4.47 -9.99 34.13
CA LYS A 128 -4.65 -10.94 35.25
C LYS A 128 -5.48 -10.32 36.38
N GLU A 129 -5.26 -9.05 36.68
CA GLU A 129 -5.99 -8.34 37.73
C GLU A 129 -7.47 -8.13 37.37
N VAL A 130 -7.76 -7.77 36.12
CA VAL A 130 -9.13 -7.71 35.58
C VAL A 130 -9.84 -9.05 35.73
N GLU A 131 -9.18 -10.16 35.34
CA GLU A 131 -9.77 -11.50 35.49
C GLU A 131 -9.96 -11.91 36.96
N ARG A 132 -9.05 -11.52 37.86
CA ARG A 132 -9.19 -11.71 39.31
C ARG A 132 -10.44 -11.01 39.84
N LEU A 133 -10.60 -9.71 39.56
CA LEU A 133 -11.77 -8.93 39.99
C LEU A 133 -13.08 -9.42 39.35
N ARG A 134 -13.06 -9.86 38.09
CA ARG A 134 -14.22 -10.52 37.45
C ARG A 134 -14.62 -11.78 38.21
N GLY A 135 -13.65 -12.58 38.63
CA GLY A 135 -13.85 -13.75 39.48
C GLY A 135 -14.49 -13.38 40.83
N GLU A 136 -13.97 -12.37 41.51
CA GLU A 136 -14.49 -11.90 42.80
C GLU A 136 -15.92 -11.36 42.68
N ARG A 137 -16.19 -10.52 41.69
CA ARG A 137 -17.53 -10.01 41.40
C ARG A 137 -18.53 -11.15 41.15
N ASN A 138 -18.12 -12.17 40.39
CA ASN A 138 -18.96 -13.34 40.13
C ASN A 138 -19.20 -14.17 41.40
N ASN A 139 -18.20 -14.27 42.28
CA ASN A 139 -18.35 -14.92 43.59
C ASN A 139 -19.32 -14.16 44.50
N VAL A 140 -19.23 -12.83 44.56
CA VAL A 140 -20.18 -11.97 45.28
C VAL A 140 -21.60 -12.16 44.74
N ALA A 141 -21.77 -12.12 43.41
CA ALA A 141 -23.05 -12.35 42.77
C ALA A 141 -23.63 -13.76 43.08
N ASN A 142 -22.77 -14.77 43.20
CA ASN A 142 -23.19 -16.11 43.61
C ASN A 142 -23.58 -16.18 45.09
N LYS A 143 -22.85 -15.53 46.00
CA LYS A 143 -23.22 -15.43 47.42
C LYS A 143 -24.58 -14.75 47.63
N MET A 144 -24.96 -13.83 46.75
CA MET A 144 -26.27 -13.15 46.78
C MET A 144 -27.47 -14.06 46.39
N LYS A 145 -27.22 -15.27 45.85
CA LYS A 145 -28.27 -16.23 45.48
C LYS A 145 -28.73 -17.00 46.73
N GLY A 146 -29.91 -16.64 47.25
CA GLY A 146 -30.52 -17.31 48.40
C GLY A 146 -31.18 -16.36 49.38
N LYS A 147 -31.73 -16.91 50.46
CA LYS A 147 -32.21 -16.11 51.60
C LYS A 147 -30.99 -15.67 52.41
N LEU A 148 -30.85 -14.36 52.57
CA LEU A 148 -29.79 -13.70 53.32
C LEU A 148 -30.42 -12.68 54.25
N GLU A 149 -29.80 -12.43 55.40
CA GLU A 149 -30.19 -11.35 56.28
C GLU A 149 -30.04 -9.99 55.57
N PRO A 150 -30.95 -9.02 55.79
CA PRO A 150 -30.92 -7.72 55.10
C PRO A 150 -29.57 -7.00 55.22
N ALA A 151 -28.95 -7.06 56.40
CA ALA A 151 -27.65 -6.43 56.66
C ALA A 151 -26.50 -7.09 55.86
N GLU A 152 -26.52 -8.42 55.71
CA GLU A 152 -25.52 -9.17 54.95
C GLU A 152 -25.69 -8.94 53.44
N ARG A 153 -26.94 -8.92 52.98
CA ARG A 153 -27.28 -8.56 51.60
C ARG A 153 -26.78 -7.15 51.25
N GLN A 154 -26.94 -6.17 52.15
CA GLN A 154 -26.48 -4.80 51.91
C GLN A 154 -24.95 -4.72 51.80
N LYS A 155 -24.20 -5.48 52.60
CA LYS A 155 -22.73 -5.56 52.50
C LYS A 155 -22.27 -6.10 51.13
N LEU A 156 -22.90 -7.17 50.65
CA LEU A 156 -22.58 -7.76 49.35
C LEU A 156 -22.94 -6.82 48.18
N ILE A 157 -23.99 -6.01 48.31
CA ILE A 157 -24.34 -4.99 47.32
C ILE A 157 -23.23 -3.93 47.24
N GLU A 158 -22.77 -3.43 48.38
CA GLU A 158 -21.70 -2.43 48.41
C GLU A 158 -20.37 -2.99 47.88
N GLU A 159 -20.01 -4.21 48.27
CA GLU A 159 -18.84 -4.91 47.74
C GLU A 159 -18.94 -5.09 46.21
N GLY A 160 -20.09 -5.54 45.70
CA GLY A 160 -20.33 -5.70 44.27
C GLY A 160 -20.27 -4.37 43.50
N LYS A 161 -20.73 -3.27 44.10
CA LYS A 161 -20.63 -1.92 43.53
C LYS A 161 -19.18 -1.46 43.44
N ASN A 162 -18.40 -1.60 44.53
CA ASN A 162 -16.99 -1.23 44.56
C ASN A 162 -16.16 -2.06 43.55
N LEU A 163 -16.43 -3.36 43.45
CA LEU A 163 -15.80 -4.24 42.46
C LEU A 163 -16.14 -3.82 41.02
N LYS A 164 -17.39 -3.40 40.77
CA LYS A 164 -17.81 -2.91 39.45
C LYS A 164 -17.11 -1.60 39.08
N GLU A 165 -17.01 -0.67 40.02
CA GLU A 165 -16.32 0.61 39.81
C GLU A 165 -14.83 0.37 39.53
N ALA A 166 -14.15 -0.45 40.35
CA ALA A 166 -12.75 -0.81 40.13
C ALA A 166 -12.52 -1.54 38.79
N LEU A 167 -13.42 -2.47 38.42
CA LEU A 167 -13.36 -3.15 37.12
C LEU A 167 -13.45 -2.18 35.95
N THR A 168 -14.36 -1.21 36.02
CA THR A 168 -14.52 -0.19 34.96
C THR A 168 -13.20 0.54 34.73
N THR A 169 -12.56 1.01 35.81
CA THR A 169 -11.27 1.71 35.71
C THR A 169 -10.16 0.83 35.13
N LEU A 170 -10.01 -0.41 35.60
CA LEU A 170 -8.95 -1.30 35.09
C LEU A 170 -9.19 -1.73 33.65
N GLU A 171 -10.45 -1.89 33.23
CA GLU A 171 -10.80 -2.20 31.84
C GLU A 171 -10.48 -1.02 30.91
N GLU A 172 -10.73 0.22 31.34
CA GLU A 172 -10.32 1.43 30.61
C GLU A 172 -8.79 1.54 30.49
N ASP A 173 -8.07 1.31 31.57
CA ASP A 173 -6.60 1.34 31.56
C ASP A 173 -6.01 0.21 30.71
N LEU A 174 -6.66 -0.96 30.68
CA LEU A 174 -6.25 -2.07 29.81
C LEU A 174 -6.41 -1.74 28.33
N VAL A 175 -7.47 -0.99 27.96
CA VAL A 175 -7.65 -0.50 26.59
C VAL A 175 -6.53 0.49 26.23
N LYS A 176 -6.29 1.52 27.05
CA LYS A 176 -5.21 2.50 26.81
C LYS A 176 -3.85 1.82 26.65
N LEU A 177 -3.53 0.90 27.56
CA LEU A 177 -2.25 0.18 27.54
C LEU A 177 -2.11 -0.72 26.31
N ARG A 178 -3.20 -1.30 25.84
CA ARG A 178 -3.21 -2.08 24.59
C ARG A 178 -2.96 -1.18 23.38
N ASP A 179 -3.55 0.01 23.34
CA ASP A 179 -3.36 0.95 22.25
C ASP A 179 -1.92 1.50 22.22
N GLU A 180 -1.35 1.83 23.38
CA GLU A 180 0.07 2.20 23.52
C GLU A 180 1.00 1.09 23.05
N LEU A 181 0.78 -0.15 23.52
CA LEU A 181 1.53 -1.32 23.09
C LEU A 181 1.43 -1.52 21.57
N GLN A 182 0.24 -1.34 21.01
CA GLN A 182 0.00 -1.48 19.58
C GLN A 182 0.77 -0.43 18.78
N ILE A 183 0.73 0.85 19.17
CA ILE A 183 1.46 1.93 18.49
C ILE A 183 2.96 1.60 18.46
N GLU A 184 3.54 1.31 19.62
CA GLU A 184 4.97 1.06 19.74
C GLU A 184 5.41 -0.21 18.99
N ALA A 185 4.65 -1.30 19.11
CA ALA A 185 4.99 -2.55 18.43
C ALA A 185 4.84 -2.45 16.91
N GLN A 186 3.98 -1.56 16.40
CA GLN A 186 3.85 -1.32 14.96
C GLN A 186 5.09 -0.65 14.36
N CYS A 187 5.96 -0.04 15.16
CA CYS A 187 7.24 0.51 14.69
C CYS A 187 8.28 -0.60 14.41
N ILE A 188 8.08 -1.82 14.93
CA ILE A 188 9.01 -2.94 14.70
C ILE A 188 8.95 -3.32 13.20
N PRO A 189 10.10 -3.35 12.50
CA PRO A 189 10.16 -3.77 11.10
C PRO A 189 9.98 -5.28 10.97
N ASN A 190 9.74 -5.75 9.76
CA ASN A 190 9.78 -7.17 9.45
C ASN A 190 11.14 -7.78 9.82
N LEU A 191 11.17 -9.08 10.04
CA LEU A 191 12.45 -9.80 10.12
C LEU A 191 13.16 -9.71 8.78
N THR A 192 14.47 -9.93 8.82
CA THR A 192 15.30 -9.95 7.62
C THR A 192 15.64 -11.38 7.22
N HIS A 193 15.63 -11.66 5.92
CA HIS A 193 16.11 -12.93 5.39
C HIS A 193 17.58 -13.14 5.80
N PRO A 194 17.98 -14.35 6.24
CA PRO A 194 19.36 -14.64 6.64
C PRO A 194 20.45 -14.37 5.59
N ASP A 195 20.09 -14.24 4.31
CA ASP A 195 21.03 -14.08 3.19
C ASP A 195 21.26 -12.62 2.83
N VAL A 196 20.42 -11.72 3.36
CA VAL A 196 20.52 -10.28 3.12
C VAL A 196 21.85 -9.77 3.66
N PRO A 197 22.62 -9.01 2.87
CA PRO A 197 23.88 -8.43 3.31
C PRO A 197 23.66 -7.50 4.53
N ILE A 198 24.46 -7.66 5.58
CA ILE A 198 24.39 -6.79 6.75
C ILE A 198 25.18 -5.51 6.47
N GLY A 199 24.55 -4.35 6.64
CA GLY A 199 25.19 -3.05 6.50
C GLY A 199 24.28 -2.00 5.86
N TRP A 200 24.91 -0.99 5.27
CA TRP A 200 24.25 0.15 4.60
C TRP A 200 24.24 -0.03 3.07
N GLU A 201 23.85 1.00 2.33
CA GLU A 201 23.77 1.02 0.86
C GLU A 201 25.00 0.36 0.19
N ASP A 202 26.22 0.74 0.60
CA ASP A 202 27.50 0.20 0.09
C ASP A 202 27.73 -1.30 0.38
N SER A 203 26.96 -1.89 1.30
CA SER A 203 27.04 -3.32 1.64
C SER A 203 26.15 -4.19 0.76
N SER A 204 25.33 -3.59 -0.09
CA SER A 204 24.47 -4.30 -1.04
C SER A 204 25.32 -5.10 -2.02
N LYS A 205 24.86 -6.31 -2.39
CA LYS A 205 25.66 -7.24 -3.22
C LYS A 205 25.18 -7.25 -4.66
N LEU A 206 26.12 -7.18 -5.60
CA LEU A 206 25.82 -7.43 -7.00
C LEU A 206 25.36 -8.87 -7.21
N ARG A 207 24.12 -9.03 -7.67
CA ARG A 207 23.54 -10.32 -8.02
C ARG A 207 23.77 -10.66 -9.49
N ASN A 208 23.51 -9.69 -10.37
CA ASN A 208 23.65 -9.86 -11.82
C ASN A 208 24.01 -8.52 -12.50
N MET A 209 24.65 -8.61 -13.66
CA MET A 209 24.97 -7.49 -14.54
C MET A 209 24.57 -7.86 -15.97
N VAL A 210 23.70 -7.07 -16.59
CA VAL A 210 23.11 -7.39 -17.90
C VAL A 210 23.47 -6.30 -18.91
N GLY A 211 24.01 -6.70 -20.06
CA GLY A 211 24.44 -5.79 -21.12
C GLY A 211 25.80 -5.13 -20.84
N SER A 212 26.10 -4.05 -21.55
CA SER A 212 27.27 -3.21 -21.32
C SER A 212 26.92 -1.73 -21.58
N PRO A 213 27.62 -0.78 -20.93
CA PRO A 213 27.34 0.64 -21.17
C PRO A 213 27.62 0.98 -22.63
N ARG A 214 26.71 1.72 -23.27
CA ARG A 214 26.95 2.24 -24.61
C ARG A 214 28.15 3.18 -24.58
N LYS A 215 29.08 2.99 -25.52
CA LYS A 215 30.15 3.95 -25.77
C LYS A 215 29.61 5.03 -26.70
N PHE A 216 29.69 6.27 -26.27
CA PHE A 216 29.40 7.43 -27.08
C PHE A 216 30.71 8.00 -27.62
N ASP A 217 30.74 8.27 -28.91
CA ASP A 217 31.81 8.99 -29.62
C ASP A 217 31.53 10.50 -29.71
N PHE A 218 30.46 10.96 -29.06
CA PHE A 218 30.05 12.35 -28.94
C PHE A 218 29.74 12.72 -27.46
N PRO A 219 29.73 14.02 -27.10
CA PRO A 219 29.33 14.46 -25.77
C PRO A 219 27.88 14.08 -25.44
N VAL A 220 27.71 13.32 -24.35
CA VAL A 220 26.40 12.85 -23.86
C VAL A 220 25.60 14.03 -23.30
N LYS A 221 24.32 14.15 -23.70
CA LYS A 221 23.36 15.06 -23.05
C LYS A 221 22.58 14.34 -21.95
N ASP A 222 22.29 15.06 -20.86
CA ASP A 222 21.39 14.56 -19.81
C ASP A 222 19.91 14.68 -20.23
N HIS A 223 19.03 13.96 -19.53
CA HIS A 223 17.59 13.98 -19.81
C HIS A 223 16.92 15.35 -19.65
N LEU A 224 17.55 16.30 -18.93
CA LEU A 224 17.06 17.67 -18.81
C LEU A 224 17.35 18.49 -20.06
N GLN A 225 18.58 18.38 -20.57
CA GLN A 225 18.99 18.98 -21.83
C GLN A 225 18.13 18.43 -22.97
N LEU A 226 17.96 17.10 -23.04
CA LEU A 226 17.09 16.45 -24.03
C LEU A 226 15.63 16.85 -23.84
N GLY A 227 15.11 16.81 -22.61
CA GLY A 227 13.72 17.19 -22.31
C GLY A 227 13.39 18.64 -22.66
N LYS A 228 14.35 19.57 -22.52
CA LYS A 228 14.21 20.97 -22.92
C LYS A 228 14.29 21.15 -24.44
N GLU A 229 15.25 20.51 -25.09
CA GLU A 229 15.40 20.57 -26.56
C GLU A 229 14.22 19.94 -27.30
N LEU A 230 13.61 18.92 -26.69
CA LEU A 230 12.44 18.21 -27.21
C LEU A 230 11.09 18.75 -26.69
N ASP A 231 11.10 19.78 -25.83
CA ASP A 231 9.89 20.43 -25.30
C ASP A 231 8.95 19.46 -24.55
N LEU A 232 9.51 18.70 -23.59
CA LEU A 232 8.83 17.57 -22.93
C LEU A 232 8.36 17.82 -21.49
N PHE A 233 9.01 18.70 -20.70
CA PHE A 233 8.74 18.82 -19.24
C PHE A 233 8.86 20.25 -18.68
N ASP A 234 8.11 20.53 -17.60
CA ASP A 234 8.09 21.76 -16.78
C ASP A 234 8.04 21.37 -15.27
N PHE A 235 8.74 22.08 -14.38
CA PHE A 235 9.06 21.60 -13.01
C PHE A 235 8.90 22.65 -11.88
N ASP A 236 8.17 22.30 -10.80
CA ASP A 236 8.10 22.97 -9.47
C ASP A 236 7.79 21.94 -8.34
N ALA A 237 8.06 22.24 -7.04
CA ALA A 237 8.35 21.25 -5.95
C ALA A 237 7.51 21.27 -4.62
N ALA A 238 7.37 20.13 -3.85
CA ALA A 238 7.45 19.92 -2.34
C ALA A 238 6.90 18.57 -1.63
N ALA A 239 7.37 18.26 -0.36
CA ALA A 239 6.80 17.77 0.98
C ALA A 239 6.01 16.43 1.37
N GLU A 240 6.52 15.53 2.31
CA GLU A 240 6.82 14.01 2.24
C GLU A 240 5.76 12.91 1.95
N VAL A 241 4.50 13.12 2.32
CA VAL A 241 3.33 12.43 1.77
C VAL A 241 2.26 13.51 1.67
N TYR A 242 1.51 13.54 0.58
CA TYR A 242 0.45 14.53 0.44
C TYR A 242 -0.81 14.07 1.19
N SER A 243 -1.11 14.72 2.30
CA SER A 243 -2.42 14.62 2.96
C SER A 243 -3.41 15.58 2.29
N ILE A 244 -4.67 15.16 2.18
CA ILE A 244 -5.73 16.02 1.66
C ILE A 244 -6.33 16.78 2.86
N GLU A 245 -6.18 18.11 2.85
CA GLU A 245 -6.71 19.00 3.88
C GLU A 245 -8.22 18.76 4.09
N ASP A 246 -8.67 18.89 5.34
CA ASP A 246 -10.05 18.63 5.77
C ASP A 246 -10.56 17.21 5.47
N SER A 247 -9.67 16.23 5.35
CA SER A 247 -10.03 14.82 5.17
C SER A 247 -9.11 13.87 5.94
N ASP A 248 -9.50 12.59 6.00
CA ASP A 248 -8.67 11.48 6.48
C ASP A 248 -7.94 10.75 5.34
N GLN A 249 -7.85 11.37 4.16
CA GLN A 249 -7.26 10.78 2.96
C GLN A 249 -5.85 11.33 2.70
N CYS A 250 -5.03 10.50 2.06
CA CYS A 250 -3.73 10.88 1.53
C CYS A 250 -3.54 10.35 0.10
N LEU A 251 -2.65 10.98 -0.65
CA LEU A 251 -2.28 10.52 -1.98
C LEU A 251 -1.29 9.36 -1.87
N ILE A 252 -1.51 8.32 -2.68
CA ILE A 252 -0.71 7.09 -2.64
C ILE A 252 0.70 7.31 -3.22
N GLY A 253 1.72 6.82 -2.53
CA GLY A 253 3.10 6.81 -3.04
C GLY A 253 3.43 5.63 -3.98
N THR A 254 2.49 4.67 -4.10
CA THR A 254 2.58 3.46 -4.93
C THR A 254 1.19 2.79 -5.05
N ALA A 255 0.91 2.13 -6.17
CA ALA A 255 -0.30 1.30 -6.35
C ALA A 255 -0.34 0.07 -5.42
N GLU A 256 0.79 -0.33 -4.84
CA GLU A 256 0.88 -1.39 -3.84
C GLU A 256 -0.12 -1.21 -2.69
N ILE A 257 -0.25 0.03 -2.18
CA ILE A 257 -1.11 0.36 -1.03
C ILE A 257 -2.59 0.02 -1.32
N PRO A 258 -3.23 0.59 -2.36
CA PRO A 258 -4.63 0.27 -2.64
C PRO A 258 -4.81 -1.18 -3.11
N VAL A 259 -3.84 -1.78 -3.82
CA VAL A 259 -3.94 -3.19 -4.26
C VAL A 259 -3.95 -4.13 -3.05
N GLY A 260 -3.08 -3.91 -2.06
CA GLY A 260 -3.15 -4.62 -0.78
C GLY A 260 -4.47 -4.37 -0.05
N GLY A 261 -4.95 -3.12 -0.06
CA GLY A 261 -6.22 -2.70 0.55
C GLY A 261 -7.47 -3.38 -0.03
N ILE A 262 -7.46 -3.83 -1.30
CA ILE A 262 -8.58 -4.58 -1.92
C ILE A 262 -8.98 -5.80 -1.08
N HIS A 263 -8.02 -6.44 -0.43
CA HIS A 263 -8.20 -7.70 0.31
C HIS A 263 -8.26 -7.52 1.83
N MET A 264 -8.31 -6.27 2.31
CA MET A 264 -8.36 -5.97 3.74
C MET A 264 -9.46 -6.75 4.45
N ASP A 265 -9.12 -7.36 5.59
CA ASP A 265 -9.98 -8.21 6.42
C ASP A 265 -10.64 -9.40 5.70
N SER A 266 -10.10 -9.85 4.57
CA SER A 266 -10.63 -10.97 3.80
C SER A 266 -10.00 -12.33 4.17
N ILE A 267 -10.76 -13.40 3.90
CA ILE A 267 -10.26 -14.79 3.88
C ILE A 267 -10.30 -15.27 2.42
N VAL A 268 -9.16 -15.27 1.76
CA VAL A 268 -8.98 -15.72 0.38
C VAL A 268 -9.13 -17.25 0.31
N ALA A 269 -9.81 -17.75 -0.71
CA ALA A 269 -9.87 -19.18 -0.99
C ALA A 269 -8.48 -19.68 -1.40
N GLU A 270 -7.99 -20.75 -0.80
CA GLU A 270 -6.66 -21.28 -1.14
C GLU A 270 -6.53 -21.65 -2.62
N SER A 271 -7.60 -22.17 -3.24
CA SER A 271 -7.64 -22.47 -4.67
C SER A 271 -7.51 -21.24 -5.58
N ALA A 272 -7.65 -20.03 -5.04
CA ALA A 272 -7.46 -18.78 -5.76
C ALA A 272 -6.02 -18.23 -5.63
N LEU A 273 -5.18 -18.81 -4.78
CA LEU A 273 -3.78 -18.41 -4.63
C LEU A 273 -2.90 -19.10 -5.70
N PRO A 274 -1.88 -18.40 -6.23
CA PRO A 274 -1.55 -17.00 -5.96
C PRO A 274 -2.53 -16.02 -6.65
N LEU A 275 -2.80 -14.89 -6.02
CA LEU A 275 -3.41 -13.75 -6.70
C LEU A 275 -2.30 -12.85 -7.20
N LYS A 276 -2.24 -12.62 -8.52
CA LYS A 276 -1.24 -11.76 -9.18
C LYS A 276 -1.91 -10.56 -9.79
N TYR A 277 -1.45 -9.37 -9.43
CA TYR A 277 -1.99 -8.08 -9.87
C TYR A 277 -0.95 -7.28 -10.64
N LEU A 278 -1.44 -6.51 -11.60
CA LEU A 278 -0.70 -5.44 -12.25
C LEU A 278 -1.54 -4.16 -12.17
N ALA A 279 -0.97 -3.08 -11.64
CA ALA A 279 -1.70 -1.85 -11.36
C ALA A 279 -0.93 -0.63 -11.85
N PHE A 280 -1.58 0.18 -12.68
CA PHE A 280 -1.08 1.49 -13.08
C PHE A 280 -1.65 2.57 -12.15
N SER A 281 -0.79 3.45 -11.63
CA SER A 281 -1.26 4.64 -10.90
C SER A 281 -0.34 5.84 -11.08
N HIS A 282 -0.89 7.03 -10.83
CA HIS A 282 -0.08 8.17 -10.43
C HIS A 282 0.35 7.97 -8.98
N CYS A 283 1.64 8.14 -8.73
CA CYS A 283 2.29 8.02 -7.44
C CYS A 283 2.71 9.42 -7.01
N PHE A 284 2.37 9.75 -5.78
CA PHE A 284 2.62 11.05 -5.18
C PHE A 284 3.62 10.85 -4.06
N ARG A 285 4.83 11.28 -4.35
CA ARG A 285 5.91 11.41 -3.39
C ARG A 285 6.39 12.82 -3.48
N THR A 286 7.42 13.07 -2.74
CA THR A 286 7.53 14.35 -2.13
C THR A 286 8.98 14.73 -1.92
N GLU A 287 9.80 13.71 -1.69
CA GLU A 287 11.22 13.90 -1.81
C GLU A 287 11.75 14.81 -0.70
N ALA A 288 11.12 14.82 0.49
CA ALA A 288 11.72 15.48 1.64
C ALA A 288 13.05 14.80 1.98
N GLY A 289 14.02 15.61 2.42
CA GLY A 289 15.41 15.16 2.63
C GLY A 289 16.25 14.97 1.35
N ALA A 290 15.66 15.06 0.14
CA ALA A 290 16.41 14.97 -1.11
C ALA A 290 16.91 16.35 -1.57
N ALA A 291 17.92 16.92 -0.93
CA ALA A 291 18.64 18.07 -1.48
C ALA A 291 19.83 17.58 -2.33
N GLY A 292 19.96 18.04 -3.58
CA GLY A 292 21.13 17.75 -4.41
C GLY A 292 20.83 17.57 -5.90
N THR A 293 21.79 17.06 -6.66
CA THR A 293 21.70 16.87 -8.12
C THR A 293 20.60 15.89 -8.55
N ALA A 294 20.16 14.99 -7.65
CA ALA A 294 19.11 14.01 -7.91
C ALA A 294 17.71 14.60 -8.07
N THR A 295 17.46 15.84 -7.60
CA THR A 295 16.16 16.53 -7.78
C THR A 295 16.07 17.36 -9.06
N ARG A 296 17.15 17.42 -9.86
CA ARG A 296 17.10 18.06 -11.17
C ARG A 296 16.55 17.03 -12.18
N GLY A 297 15.39 17.34 -12.77
CA GLY A 297 14.81 16.57 -13.88
C GLY A 297 13.84 15.46 -13.48
N LEU A 298 13.83 14.37 -14.24
CA LEU A 298 12.79 13.33 -14.14
C LEU A 298 13.10 12.21 -13.15
N TYR A 299 14.32 12.14 -12.64
CA TYR A 299 14.74 11.03 -11.79
C TYR A 299 14.00 10.99 -10.45
N ARG A 300 13.69 12.18 -9.92
CA ARG A 300 13.02 12.37 -8.63
C ARG A 300 12.03 13.53 -8.74
N VAL A 301 10.74 13.20 -8.82
CA VAL A 301 9.64 14.15 -9.03
C VAL A 301 8.48 13.86 -8.07
N HIS A 302 7.64 14.86 -7.81
CA HIS A 302 6.54 14.71 -6.87
C HIS A 302 5.43 13.78 -7.37
N GLN A 303 5.12 13.87 -8.65
CA GLN A 303 4.13 13.02 -9.28
C GLN A 303 4.81 12.24 -10.40
N PHE A 304 4.65 10.92 -10.36
CA PHE A 304 5.11 10.05 -11.43
C PHE A 304 4.12 8.93 -11.68
N SER A 305 4.11 8.41 -12.90
CA SER A 305 3.31 7.22 -13.22
C SER A 305 4.13 5.97 -12.97
N LYS A 306 3.52 4.95 -12.37
CA LYS A 306 4.16 3.67 -12.10
C LYS A 306 3.23 2.51 -12.46
N VAL A 307 3.82 1.44 -12.99
CA VAL A 307 3.18 0.12 -13.10
C VAL A 307 3.74 -0.78 -12.01
N GLU A 308 2.88 -1.21 -11.10
CA GLU A 308 3.20 -2.08 -9.97
C GLU A 308 2.75 -3.51 -10.23
N MET A 309 3.57 -4.48 -9.83
CA MET A 309 3.22 -5.88 -9.69
C MET A 309 3.01 -6.19 -8.22
N PHE A 310 1.96 -6.94 -7.89
CA PHE A 310 1.66 -7.33 -6.51
C PHE A 310 1.16 -8.76 -6.45
N ILE A 311 1.66 -9.55 -5.49
CA ILE A 311 1.31 -10.96 -5.34
C ILE A 311 0.85 -11.24 -3.91
N LEU A 312 -0.27 -11.94 -3.78
CA LEU A 312 -0.68 -12.64 -2.55
C LEU A 312 -0.49 -14.14 -2.78
N CYS A 313 0.30 -14.81 -1.94
CA CYS A 313 0.61 -16.22 -2.10
C CYS A 313 0.65 -16.99 -0.77
N ARG A 314 0.83 -18.32 -0.86
CA ARG A 314 1.13 -19.14 0.30
C ARG A 314 2.54 -18.88 0.80
N GLN A 315 2.81 -19.25 2.05
CA GLN A 315 4.06 -18.93 2.73
C GLN A 315 5.24 -19.62 2.06
N GLU A 316 5.05 -20.88 1.69
CA GLU A 316 6.04 -21.75 1.04
C GLU A 316 6.36 -21.37 -0.41
N GLU A 317 5.59 -20.46 -1.01
CA GLU A 317 5.76 -20.06 -2.41
C GLU A 317 6.41 -18.68 -2.56
N SER A 318 6.56 -17.90 -1.48
CA SER A 318 6.95 -16.49 -1.61
C SER A 318 8.32 -16.31 -2.23
N ASP A 319 9.31 -17.15 -1.90
CA ASP A 319 10.66 -17.00 -2.47
C ASP A 319 10.68 -17.30 -3.96
N MET A 320 9.92 -18.31 -4.40
CA MET A 320 9.74 -18.61 -5.83
C MET A 320 9.09 -17.45 -6.57
N TYR A 321 8.05 -16.82 -6.01
CA TYR A 321 7.42 -15.66 -6.64
C TYR A 321 8.30 -14.41 -6.59
N HIS A 322 9.18 -14.26 -5.60
CA HIS A 322 10.16 -13.17 -5.58
C HIS A 322 11.10 -13.29 -6.77
N GLU A 323 11.62 -14.50 -7.01
CA GLU A 323 12.45 -14.81 -8.18
C GLU A 323 11.69 -14.62 -9.52
N GLU A 324 10.41 -14.98 -9.56
CA GLU A 324 9.56 -14.73 -10.75
C GLU A 324 9.44 -13.23 -11.06
N LEU A 325 9.23 -12.38 -10.04
CA LEU A 325 9.16 -10.92 -10.21
C LEU A 325 10.47 -10.35 -10.74
N ILE A 326 11.62 -10.78 -10.21
CA ILE A 326 12.93 -10.37 -10.73
C ILE A 326 13.13 -10.81 -12.17
N LYS A 327 12.67 -12.02 -12.51
CA LYS A 327 12.82 -12.50 -13.89
C LYS A 327 11.98 -11.67 -14.86
N ILE A 328 10.77 -11.27 -14.47
CA ILE A 328 9.93 -10.37 -15.27
C ILE A 328 10.63 -9.02 -15.49
N GLU A 329 11.21 -8.44 -14.43
CA GLU A 329 11.96 -7.18 -14.52
C GLU A 329 13.17 -7.30 -15.44
N GLU A 330 13.98 -8.36 -15.26
CA GLU A 330 15.15 -8.64 -16.10
C GLU A 330 14.75 -8.75 -17.57
N ASP A 331 13.72 -9.53 -17.89
CA ASP A 331 13.25 -9.74 -19.25
C ASP A 331 12.70 -8.43 -19.86
N LEU A 332 11.95 -7.65 -19.07
CA LEU A 332 11.41 -6.36 -19.50
C LEU A 332 12.53 -5.38 -19.87
N PHE A 333 13.48 -5.15 -18.95
CA PHE A 333 14.55 -4.17 -19.17
C PHE A 333 15.56 -4.63 -20.21
N SER A 334 15.86 -5.92 -20.28
CA SER A 334 16.71 -6.49 -21.34
C SER A 334 16.07 -6.35 -22.71
N SER A 335 14.77 -6.58 -22.83
CA SER A 335 14.06 -6.43 -24.11
C SER A 335 14.10 -4.99 -24.64
N LEU A 336 14.14 -4.01 -23.74
CA LEU A 336 14.30 -2.60 -24.08
C LEU A 336 15.73 -2.24 -24.48
N GLY A 337 16.70 -3.15 -24.32
CA GLY A 337 18.12 -2.93 -24.64
C GLY A 337 18.86 -2.11 -23.58
N LEU A 338 18.37 -2.10 -22.34
CA LEU A 338 19.02 -1.36 -21.26
C LEU A 338 20.21 -2.13 -20.67
N HIS A 339 21.21 -1.38 -20.25
CA HIS A 339 22.29 -1.90 -19.41
C HIS A 339 21.99 -1.62 -17.94
N PHE A 340 21.96 -2.67 -17.12
CA PHE A 340 21.57 -2.57 -15.72
C PHE A 340 22.25 -3.62 -14.86
N LYS A 341 22.22 -3.39 -13.54
CA LYS A 341 22.62 -4.34 -12.51
C LYS A 341 21.46 -4.64 -11.58
N ILE A 342 21.48 -5.85 -11.01
CA ILE A 342 20.54 -6.27 -9.97
C ILE A 342 21.32 -6.37 -8.67
N LEU A 343 20.82 -5.72 -7.62
CA LEU A 343 21.44 -5.67 -6.30
C LEU A 343 20.58 -6.40 -5.26
N ASP A 344 21.23 -7.19 -4.39
CA ASP A 344 20.65 -7.68 -3.14
C ASP A 344 20.90 -6.64 -2.05
N MET A 345 19.83 -5.95 -1.65
CA MET A 345 19.92 -4.75 -0.84
C MET A 345 20.28 -5.07 0.60
N ALA A 346 21.16 -4.27 1.19
CA ALA A 346 21.64 -4.49 2.55
C ALA A 346 20.58 -4.15 3.62
N THR A 347 20.71 -4.74 4.81
CA THR A 347 19.77 -4.62 5.94
C THR A 347 19.32 -3.18 6.23
N GLY A 348 20.23 -2.21 6.16
CA GLY A 348 19.95 -0.79 6.45
C GLY A 348 19.15 -0.05 5.37
N ASP A 349 19.02 -0.61 4.17
CA ASP A 349 18.24 -0.05 3.06
C ASP A 349 16.90 -0.78 2.82
N LEU A 350 16.57 -1.77 3.66
CA LEU A 350 15.26 -2.41 3.61
C LEU A 350 14.20 -1.51 4.26
N GLY A 351 13.15 -1.20 3.50
CA GLY A 351 11.93 -0.64 4.07
C GLY A 351 11.32 -1.56 5.13
N ALA A 352 10.61 -0.98 6.12
CA ALA A 352 10.06 -1.74 7.25
C ALA A 352 9.29 -3.02 6.86
N PRO A 353 8.50 -3.08 5.77
CA PRO A 353 7.80 -4.30 5.38
C PRO A 353 8.68 -5.39 4.73
N ALA A 354 9.80 -5.02 4.09
CA ALA A 354 10.58 -5.94 3.26
C ALA A 354 11.29 -6.98 4.12
N TYR A 355 11.11 -8.26 3.83
CA TYR A 355 11.91 -9.38 4.35
C TYR A 355 13.23 -9.54 3.58
N ARG A 356 13.15 -9.36 2.25
CA ARG A 356 14.27 -9.26 1.30
C ARG A 356 13.86 -8.34 0.16
N LYS A 357 14.81 -7.54 -0.35
CA LYS A 357 14.59 -6.54 -1.39
C LYS A 357 15.69 -6.66 -2.44
N PHE A 358 15.31 -6.65 -3.72
CA PHE A 358 16.23 -6.54 -4.84
C PHE A 358 15.94 -5.27 -5.61
N ASP A 359 16.98 -4.48 -5.90
CA ASP A 359 16.86 -3.30 -6.75
C ASP A 359 17.47 -3.56 -8.11
N VAL A 360 16.83 -3.00 -9.13
CA VAL A 360 17.36 -2.93 -10.48
C VAL A 360 17.81 -1.51 -10.74
N GLU A 361 19.10 -1.32 -10.98
CA GLU A 361 19.67 -0.03 -11.32
C GLU A 361 20.17 -0.02 -12.76
N ALA A 362 19.68 0.90 -13.57
CA ALA A 362 20.09 1.07 -14.96
C ALA A 362 21.14 2.17 -15.11
N TRP A 363 22.00 2.02 -16.11
CA TRP A 363 23.01 3.00 -16.46
C TRP A 363 22.35 4.30 -16.97
N MET A 364 22.74 5.44 -16.39
CA MET A 364 22.26 6.77 -16.74
C MET A 364 23.46 7.61 -17.21
N PRO A 365 23.74 7.65 -18.54
CA PRO A 365 24.89 8.35 -19.10
C PRO A 365 25.03 9.80 -18.65
N GLY A 366 23.95 10.56 -18.55
CA GLY A 366 23.96 11.97 -18.15
C GLY A 366 24.31 12.19 -16.67
N LEU A 367 24.17 11.15 -15.84
CA LEU A 367 24.56 11.15 -14.42
C LEU A 367 25.87 10.39 -14.16
N GLU A 368 26.45 9.75 -15.18
CA GLU A 368 27.65 8.91 -15.12
C GLU A 368 27.60 7.84 -14.00
N ARG A 369 26.40 7.34 -13.69
CA ARG A 369 26.17 6.35 -12.65
C ARG A 369 24.99 5.44 -12.96
N TYR A 370 24.83 4.40 -12.16
CA TYR A 370 23.60 3.62 -12.12
C TYR A 370 22.56 4.33 -11.24
N GLY A 371 21.29 4.21 -11.64
CA GLY A 371 20.15 4.71 -10.87
C GLY A 371 19.02 3.68 -10.83
N GLU A 372 18.40 3.52 -9.66
CA GLU A 372 17.27 2.62 -9.42
C GLU A 372 16.12 2.90 -10.40
N ILE A 373 15.68 1.87 -11.13
CA ILE A 373 14.50 1.90 -12.01
C ILE A 373 13.40 0.93 -11.55
N SER A 374 13.76 -0.04 -10.71
CA SER A 374 12.82 -0.94 -10.04
C SER A 374 13.32 -1.36 -8.65
N SER A 375 12.37 -1.77 -7.81
CA SER A 375 12.55 -2.45 -6.54
C SER A 375 11.51 -3.58 -6.45
N ALA A 376 11.94 -4.76 -6.02
CA ALA A 376 11.09 -5.92 -5.78
C ALA A 376 11.32 -6.50 -4.37
N SER A 377 10.25 -6.61 -3.58
CA SER A 377 10.31 -7.05 -2.19
C SER A 377 9.41 -8.25 -1.92
N ASN A 378 9.95 -9.23 -1.19
CA ASN A 378 9.14 -10.19 -0.43
C ASN A 378 8.87 -9.56 0.94
N CYS A 379 7.62 -9.45 1.35
CA CYS A 379 7.22 -8.84 2.63
C CYS A 379 6.67 -9.85 3.64
N THR A 380 6.77 -11.15 3.33
CA THR A 380 6.20 -12.26 4.12
C THR A 380 4.79 -11.92 4.59
N ASP A 381 4.43 -12.19 5.85
CA ASP A 381 3.12 -11.87 6.39
C ASP A 381 3.04 -10.49 7.09
N TYR A 382 4.07 -9.63 6.94
CA TYR A 382 4.11 -8.34 7.62
C TYR A 382 2.93 -7.44 7.24
N GLN A 383 2.66 -7.31 5.95
CA GLN A 383 1.59 -6.46 5.44
C GLN A 383 0.22 -7.13 5.65
N SER A 384 0.12 -8.44 5.44
CA SER A 384 -1.15 -9.17 5.59
C SER A 384 -1.60 -9.25 7.06
N ARG A 385 -0.68 -9.29 8.03
CA ARG A 385 -1.00 -9.14 9.46
C ARG A 385 -1.59 -7.78 9.78
N ARG A 386 -1.06 -6.74 9.14
CA ARG A 386 -1.59 -5.38 9.29
C ARG A 386 -2.98 -5.30 8.68
N LEU A 387 -3.13 -5.74 7.44
CA LEU A 387 -4.36 -5.67 6.64
C LEU A 387 -5.40 -6.75 6.95
N GLY A 388 -5.14 -7.69 7.85
CA GLY A 388 -6.08 -8.76 8.18
C GLY A 388 -6.28 -9.83 7.09
N ILE A 389 -5.39 -9.93 6.10
CA ILE A 389 -5.55 -10.79 4.92
C ILE A 389 -5.13 -12.23 5.23
N ARG A 390 -6.06 -13.17 5.15
CA ARG A 390 -5.83 -14.58 5.49
C ARG A 390 -6.27 -15.51 4.37
N TYR A 391 -5.85 -16.77 4.45
CA TYR A 391 -6.42 -17.87 3.68
C TYR A 391 -6.68 -19.06 4.60
N ARG A 392 -7.53 -19.99 4.15
CA ARG A 392 -7.79 -21.24 4.88
C ARG A 392 -7.16 -22.41 4.12
N PRO A 393 -6.12 -23.07 4.66
CA PRO A 393 -5.57 -24.28 4.08
C PRO A 393 -6.62 -25.40 4.02
N SER A 394 -6.60 -26.19 2.94
CA SER A 394 -7.48 -27.33 2.69
C SER A 394 -7.11 -28.51 3.58
N GLU A 395 -5.84 -28.61 4.01
CA GLU A 395 -5.36 -29.63 4.93
C GLU A 395 -4.99 -29.02 6.29
N SER A 396 -5.65 -29.51 7.35
CA SER A 396 -5.15 -29.30 8.71
C SER A 396 -4.13 -30.40 9.02
N PRO A 397 -2.89 -30.08 9.40
CA PRO A 397 -2.04 -31.07 10.04
C PRO A 397 -2.62 -31.34 11.44
N SER A 398 -3.51 -32.32 11.56
CA SER A 398 -3.95 -32.81 12.87
C SER A 398 -3.69 -34.31 13.01
N THR A 399 -2.50 -34.66 13.49
CA THR A 399 -2.30 -35.85 14.32
C THR A 399 -2.77 -35.52 15.75
N THR A 400 -4.09 -35.47 15.96
CA THR A 400 -4.82 -35.79 17.22
C THR A 400 -6.23 -35.19 17.20
N SER A 401 -7.18 -35.91 16.61
CA SER A 401 -8.60 -35.54 16.61
C SER A 401 -9.25 -35.89 17.95
N LYS A 402 -9.58 -34.90 18.78
CA LYS A 402 -10.62 -35.06 19.80
C LYS A 402 -12.00 -35.01 19.11
N LYS A 403 -12.76 -36.11 19.20
CA LYS A 403 -14.13 -36.26 18.65
C LYS A 403 -15.03 -35.10 19.09
N GLY A 404 -15.64 -34.39 18.12
CA GLY A 404 -16.86 -33.59 18.37
C GLY A 404 -16.88 -32.14 17.87
N LYS A 405 -15.75 -31.57 17.41
CA LYS A 405 -15.74 -30.27 16.70
C LYS A 405 -15.43 -30.51 15.23
N THR A 406 -16.24 -29.93 14.33
CA THR A 406 -15.86 -29.76 12.92
C THR A 406 -14.47 -29.11 12.88
N ASN A 407 -13.44 -29.90 12.53
CA ASN A 407 -12.05 -29.47 12.43
C ASN A 407 -11.90 -28.58 11.19
N VAL A 408 -12.35 -27.33 11.30
CA VAL A 408 -12.03 -26.31 10.30
C VAL A 408 -10.58 -25.90 10.53
N ALA A 409 -9.72 -26.06 9.52
CA ALA A 409 -8.33 -25.66 9.60
C ALA A 409 -8.20 -24.18 10.02
N ALA A 410 -7.25 -23.91 10.91
CA ALA A 410 -6.94 -22.53 11.31
C ALA A 410 -6.49 -21.72 10.09
N THR A 411 -7.00 -20.50 9.97
CA THR A 411 -6.58 -19.60 8.89
C THR A 411 -5.13 -19.18 9.09
N LYS A 412 -4.39 -19.02 7.99
CA LYS A 412 -3.03 -18.49 7.97
C LYS A 412 -3.02 -17.12 7.27
N PHE A 413 -2.07 -16.26 7.63
CA PHE A 413 -1.82 -15.04 6.87
C PHE A 413 -1.14 -15.39 5.55
N VAL A 414 -1.53 -14.72 4.47
CA VAL A 414 -0.87 -14.83 3.16
C VAL A 414 0.49 -14.13 3.21
N HIS A 415 1.42 -14.53 2.35
CA HIS A 415 2.59 -13.71 2.06
C HIS A 415 2.26 -12.67 0.99
N THR A 416 2.85 -11.48 1.11
CA THR A 416 2.72 -10.40 0.14
C THR A 416 4.06 -10.11 -0.53
N LEU A 417 4.03 -9.88 -1.84
CA LEU A 417 5.18 -9.42 -2.61
C LEU A 417 4.78 -8.25 -3.50
N ASN A 418 5.73 -7.36 -3.74
CA ASN A 418 5.56 -6.22 -4.65
C ASN A 418 6.81 -6.08 -5.52
N ALA A 419 6.63 -5.50 -6.70
CA ALA A 419 7.73 -5.17 -7.61
C ALA A 419 7.31 -4.05 -8.57
N THR A 420 8.26 -3.24 -9.02
CA THR A 420 7.98 -2.17 -9.98
C THR A 420 8.21 -2.68 -11.40
N ALA A 421 7.15 -2.90 -12.18
CA ALA A 421 7.35 -3.21 -13.59
C ALA A 421 7.93 -2.00 -14.35
N CYS A 422 7.48 -0.78 -14.05
CA CYS A 422 7.96 0.41 -14.75
C CYS A 422 7.69 1.68 -13.92
N ALA A 423 8.76 2.36 -13.49
CA ALA A 423 8.69 3.74 -13.02
C ALA A 423 8.89 4.69 -14.22
N VAL A 424 7.78 5.22 -14.76
CA VAL A 424 7.77 5.85 -16.09
C VAL A 424 8.81 6.95 -16.26
N PRO A 425 8.97 7.94 -15.35
CA PRO A 425 9.95 9.00 -15.54
C PRO A 425 11.40 8.49 -15.57
N ARG A 426 11.75 7.53 -14.70
CA ARG A 426 13.11 6.96 -14.68
C ARG A 426 13.38 6.12 -15.92
N MET A 427 12.37 5.41 -16.42
CA MET A 427 12.47 4.72 -17.71
C MET A 427 12.67 5.70 -18.86
N LEU A 428 12.00 6.85 -18.86
CA LEU A 428 12.22 7.90 -19.84
C LEU A 428 13.66 8.44 -19.78
N VAL A 429 14.23 8.65 -18.59
CA VAL A 429 15.66 9.02 -18.44
C VAL A 429 16.55 7.98 -19.13
N CYS A 430 16.38 6.70 -18.81
CA CYS A 430 17.18 5.63 -19.40
C CYS A 430 17.03 5.56 -20.92
N LEU A 431 15.81 5.69 -21.44
CA LEU A 431 15.53 5.63 -22.87
C LEU A 431 16.10 6.84 -23.61
N LEU A 432 15.87 8.06 -23.12
CA LEU A 432 16.39 9.26 -23.76
C LEU A 432 17.91 9.27 -23.79
N GLU A 433 18.56 8.99 -22.65
CA GLU A 433 20.01 9.11 -22.54
C GLU A 433 20.76 7.97 -23.24
N ASN A 434 20.29 6.73 -23.17
CA ASN A 434 21.01 5.59 -23.79
C ASN A 434 20.78 5.50 -25.31
N PHE A 435 19.65 6.02 -25.81
CA PHE A 435 19.26 5.90 -27.22
C PHE A 435 19.40 7.21 -28.02
N GLN A 436 19.99 8.26 -27.43
CA GLN A 436 20.32 9.49 -28.15
C GLN A 436 21.30 9.25 -29.31
N GLN A 437 21.19 10.08 -30.34
CA GLN A 437 22.05 10.12 -31.53
C GLN A 437 22.78 11.47 -31.60
N GLU A 438 23.81 11.55 -32.45
CA GLU A 438 24.64 12.76 -32.61
C GLU A 438 23.83 13.99 -33.04
N ASP A 439 22.80 13.81 -33.87
CA ASP A 439 21.91 14.87 -34.36
C ASP A 439 20.88 15.35 -33.31
N GLY A 440 20.90 14.79 -32.10
CA GLY A 440 19.95 15.07 -31.04
C GLY A 440 18.62 14.31 -31.15
N SER A 441 18.46 13.44 -32.15
CA SER A 441 17.34 12.50 -32.19
C SER A 441 17.51 11.37 -31.16
N VAL A 442 16.42 10.69 -30.82
CA VAL A 442 16.43 9.52 -29.91
C VAL A 442 15.80 8.34 -30.63
N SER A 443 16.56 7.25 -30.81
CA SER A 443 16.03 6.03 -31.42
C SER A 443 15.07 5.32 -30.47
N ILE A 444 13.95 4.83 -30.97
CA ILE A 444 12.94 4.11 -30.19
C ILE A 444 13.27 2.61 -30.20
N PRO A 445 13.42 1.96 -29.02
CA PRO A 445 13.61 0.52 -28.92
C PRO A 445 12.53 -0.27 -29.67
N HIS A 446 12.94 -1.36 -30.33
CA HIS A 446 12.04 -2.16 -31.18
C HIS A 446 10.72 -2.57 -30.49
N PRO A 447 10.71 -3.03 -29.21
CA PRO A 447 9.46 -3.38 -28.54
C PRO A 447 8.48 -2.22 -28.33
N LEU A 448 8.94 -0.97 -28.34
CA LEU A 448 8.10 0.21 -28.12
C LEU A 448 7.47 0.75 -29.41
N ARG A 449 8.05 0.45 -30.58
CA ARG A 449 7.59 0.99 -31.88
C ARG A 449 6.12 0.67 -32.18
N PRO A 450 5.58 -0.54 -31.91
CA PRO A 450 4.15 -0.82 -32.13
C PRO A 450 3.22 0.09 -31.33
N PHE A 451 3.64 0.55 -30.15
CA PHE A 451 2.88 1.45 -29.28
C PHE A 451 3.03 2.92 -29.67
N MET A 452 4.00 3.23 -30.54
CA MET A 452 4.29 4.57 -31.07
C MET A 452 3.94 4.69 -32.56
N GLY A 453 3.03 3.86 -33.07
CA GLY A 453 2.58 3.92 -34.47
C GLY A 453 3.65 3.53 -35.49
N GLY A 454 4.66 2.76 -35.08
CA GLY A 454 5.76 2.32 -35.93
C GLY A 454 6.90 3.33 -36.08
N VAL A 455 6.84 4.48 -35.38
CA VAL A 455 7.92 5.48 -35.40
C VAL A 455 9.20 4.87 -34.84
N GLU A 456 10.32 5.10 -35.54
CA GLU A 456 11.62 4.50 -35.19
C GLU A 456 12.53 5.44 -34.39
N ALA A 457 12.31 6.75 -34.46
CA ALA A 457 13.06 7.75 -33.72
C ALA A 457 12.22 9.01 -33.46
N ILE A 458 12.55 9.71 -32.37
CA ILE A 458 12.02 11.03 -32.02
C ILE A 458 13.04 12.07 -32.49
N TYR A 459 12.61 13.05 -33.29
CA TYR A 459 13.47 14.09 -33.85
C TYR A 459 13.21 15.46 -33.19
N PRO A 460 14.23 16.34 -33.09
CA PRO A 460 14.02 17.72 -32.69
C PRO A 460 13.00 18.43 -33.59
N LYS A 461 12.12 19.26 -33.00
CA LYS A 461 11.21 20.10 -33.79
C LYS A 461 12.06 21.03 -34.68
N SER A 462 11.68 21.16 -35.95
CA SER A 462 12.24 22.18 -36.84
C SER A 462 12.02 23.55 -36.19
N ARG A 463 13.10 24.30 -35.94
CA ARG A 463 13.01 25.66 -35.38
C ARG A 463 12.34 26.63 -36.33
#